data_AF-A0A9W6L8K1-F1
#
_entry.id   AF-A0A9W6L8K1-F1
#
_cell.length_a   1.000
_cell.length_b   1.000
_cell.length_c   1.000
_cell.angle_alpha   90.00
_cell.angle_beta   90.00
_cell.angle_gamma   90.00
#
_symmetry.space_group_name_H-M   'P 1'
#
loop_
_entity.id
_entity.type
_entity.pdbx_description
1 polymer ?
#
loop_
_entity_poly.entity_id
_entity_poly.type
_entity_poly.pdbx_seq_one_letter_code
_entity_poly.pdbx_strand_id
1 'polypeptide(L)'
;MLFDPENGLYIFEVSIGFKANGEKQSSASCLIQADDLEEAEEKVMEYLDNLDLDQRFWIEEISDPYSIEEYQQQLEEDESEPFPLLDEMTEDEFVEFLGF
;
A
#
# COMPACT_ATOMS: atom_id res chain seq x y z
N MET A 1 -10.64 -4.88 14.26
CA MET A 1 -9.53 -5.57 13.58
C MET A 1 -9.36 -4.86 12.26
N LEU A 2 -8.15 -4.42 11.91
CA LEU A 2 -7.87 -3.65 10.68
C LEU A 2 -8.01 -4.50 9.40
N PHE A 3 -8.04 -5.83 9.55
CA PHE A 3 -8.10 -6.79 8.46
C PHE A 3 -9.31 -7.69 8.65
N ASP A 4 -10.03 -7.96 7.57
CA ASP A 4 -11.22 -8.80 7.54
C ASP A 4 -10.86 -10.24 7.09
N PRO A 5 -10.53 -11.15 8.02
CA PRO A 5 -10.17 -12.53 7.68
C PRO A 5 -11.33 -13.33 7.08
N GLU A 6 -12.57 -12.83 7.17
CA GLU A 6 -13.76 -13.54 6.69
C GLU A 6 -13.91 -13.50 5.15
N ASN A 7 -13.21 -12.59 4.45
CA ASN A 7 -13.32 -12.47 2.99
C ASN A 7 -12.25 -13.24 2.21
N GLY A 8 -11.24 -13.83 2.88
CA GLY A 8 -10.16 -14.55 2.19
C GLY A 8 -9.15 -13.64 1.47
N LEU A 9 -9.17 -12.34 1.78
CA LEU A 9 -8.26 -11.35 1.19
C LEU A 9 -6.85 -11.49 1.77
N TYR A 10 -5.85 -11.44 0.89
CA TYR A 10 -4.44 -11.35 1.25
C TYR A 10 -4.04 -9.89 1.47
N ILE A 11 -3.00 -9.70 2.27
CA ILE A 11 -2.35 -8.40 2.46
C ILE A 11 -1.17 -8.32 1.50
N PHE A 12 -1.09 -7.22 0.77
CA PHE A 12 0.06 -6.90 -0.07
C PHE A 12 0.71 -5.63 0.45
N GLU A 13 2.04 -5.64 0.57
CA GLU A 13 2.81 -4.44 0.83
C GLU A 13 3.16 -3.80 -0.51
N VAL A 14 2.81 -2.52 -0.65
CA VAL A 14 2.95 -1.77 -1.89
C VAL A 14 3.84 -0.56 -1.63
N SER A 15 4.86 -0.40 -2.45
CA SER A 15 5.68 0.81 -2.51
C SER A 15 5.33 1.62 -3.74
N ILE A 16 5.02 2.91 -3.55
CA ILE A 16 4.66 3.81 -4.63
C ILE A 16 5.88 4.62 -5.06
N GLY A 17 6.22 4.53 -6.33
CA GLY A 17 7.25 5.31 -6.99
C GLY A 17 6.71 6.67 -7.43
N PHE A 18 7.52 7.71 -7.25
CA PHE A 18 7.19 9.06 -7.65
C PHE A 18 8.41 9.85 -8.10
N LYS A 19 8.18 10.97 -8.79
CA LYS A 19 9.23 11.91 -9.15
C LYS A 19 9.18 13.16 -8.29
N ALA A 20 10.18 13.33 -7.45
CA ALA A 20 10.40 14.54 -6.67
C ALA A 20 11.73 15.19 -7.09
N ASN A 21 11.69 16.49 -7.39
CA ASN A 21 12.87 17.27 -7.82
C ASN A 21 13.65 16.71 -9.03
N GLY A 22 12.98 15.92 -9.88
CA GLY A 22 13.60 15.30 -11.06
C GLY A 22 14.29 13.97 -10.77
N GLU A 23 14.29 13.51 -9.53
CA GLU A 23 14.80 12.21 -9.11
C GLU A 23 13.64 11.24 -8.86
N LYS A 24 13.86 9.96 -9.13
CA LYS A 24 12.92 8.90 -8.76
C LYS A 24 13.07 8.64 -7.27
N GLN A 25 11.97 8.69 -6.55
CA GLN A 25 11.88 8.33 -5.15
C GLN A 25 10.76 7.31 -4.97
N SER A 26 10.82 6.57 -3.87
CA SER A 26 9.83 5.57 -3.48
C SER A 26 9.30 5.93 -2.11
N SER A 27 8.00 5.73 -1.92
CA SER A 27 7.33 5.89 -0.63
C SER A 27 7.77 4.80 0.35
N ALA A 28 7.38 4.94 1.61
CA ALA A 28 7.32 3.79 2.50
C ALA A 28 6.29 2.77 1.99
N SER A 29 6.36 1.54 2.49
CA SER A 29 5.36 0.50 2.19
C SER A 29 4.01 0.86 2.80
N CYS A 30 2.95 0.72 2.02
CA CYS A 30 1.56 0.78 2.46
C CYS A 30 0.91 -0.59 2.22
N LEU A 31 -0.21 -0.86 2.89
CA LEU A 31 -0.91 -2.12 2.77
C LEU A 31 -2.12 -2.00 1.88
N ILE A 32 -2.38 -3.05 1.11
CA ILE A 32 -3.65 -3.20 0.41
C ILE A 32 -4.19 -4.61 0.58
N GLN A 33 -5.51 -4.72 0.76
CA GLN A 33 -6.20 -5.99 0.86
C GLN A 33 -6.81 -6.34 -0.49
N ALA A 34 -6.43 -7.49 -1.03
CA ALA A 34 -6.92 -7.97 -2.32
C ALA A 34 -6.97 -9.50 -2.37
N ASP A 35 -7.80 -10.05 -3.25
CA ASP A 35 -7.88 -11.50 -3.47
C ASP A 35 -6.60 -12.05 -4.13
N ASP A 36 -6.03 -11.32 -5.08
CA ASP A 36 -4.83 -11.70 -5.84
C ASP A 36 -3.99 -10.47 -6.20
N LEU A 37 -2.76 -10.69 -6.70
CA LEU A 37 -1.86 -9.61 -7.11
C LEU A 37 -2.47 -8.68 -8.17
N GLU A 38 -3.23 -9.25 -9.12
CA GLU A 38 -3.91 -8.47 -10.17
C GLU A 38 -4.92 -7.49 -9.56
N GLU A 39 -5.74 -7.95 -8.62
CA GLU A 39 -6.69 -7.08 -7.92
C GLU A 39 -5.97 -6.04 -7.03
N ALA A 40 -4.84 -6.41 -6.42
CA ALA A 40 -4.02 -5.47 -5.65
C ALA A 40 -3.51 -4.33 -6.54
N GLU A 41 -2.95 -4.66 -7.71
CA GLU A 41 -2.51 -3.67 -8.70
C GLU A 41 -3.67 -2.79 -9.16
N GLU A 42 -4.82 -3.37 -9.50
CA GLU A 42 -6.02 -2.62 -9.91
C GLU A 42 -6.46 -1.65 -8.83
N LYS A 43 -6.60 -2.08 -7.57
CA LYS A 43 -7.02 -1.21 -6.47
C LYS A 43 -6.03 -0.08 -6.20
N VAL A 44 -4.72 -0.33 -6.28
CA VAL A 44 -3.72 0.74 -6.14
C VAL A 44 -3.85 1.75 -7.27
N MET A 45 -3.99 1.28 -8.51
CA MET A 45 -4.16 2.15 -9.68
C MET A 45 -5.47 2.93 -9.62
N GLU A 46 -6.57 2.32 -9.19
CA GLU A 46 -7.85 2.99 -8.96
C GLU A 46 -7.72 4.06 -7.88
N TYR A 47 -7.00 3.77 -6.78
CA TYR A 47 -6.74 4.75 -5.74
C TYR A 47 -5.97 5.97 -6.29
N LEU A 48 -4.90 5.72 -7.07
CA LEU A 48 -4.13 6.79 -7.71
C LEU A 48 -4.96 7.59 -8.73
N ASP A 49 -5.81 6.94 -9.52
CA ASP A 49 -6.70 7.58 -10.51
C ASP A 49 -7.77 8.44 -9.81
N ASN A 50 -8.37 7.94 -8.73
CA ASN A 50 -9.36 8.69 -7.94
C ASN A 50 -8.79 9.99 -7.35
N LEU A 51 -7.48 10.02 -7.08
CA LEU A 51 -6.77 11.19 -6.58
C LEU A 51 -6.14 12.07 -7.68
N ASP A 52 -6.34 11.75 -8.97
CA ASP A 52 -5.69 12.42 -10.13
C ASP A 52 -4.14 12.34 -10.05
N LEU A 53 -3.62 11.25 -9.47
CA LEU A 53 -2.20 11.00 -9.21
C LEU A 53 -1.58 10.00 -10.18
N ASP A 54 -2.37 9.31 -11.01
CA ASP A 54 -1.93 8.27 -11.97
C ASP A 54 -0.81 8.74 -12.92
N GLN A 55 -0.72 10.04 -13.21
CA GLN A 55 0.30 10.58 -14.12
C GLN A 55 1.66 10.82 -13.45
N ARG A 56 1.71 10.88 -12.12
CA ARG A 56 2.91 11.24 -11.34
C ARG A 56 3.44 10.09 -10.49
N PHE A 57 2.56 9.16 -10.15
CA PHE A 57 2.83 8.04 -9.26
C PHE A 57 2.68 6.73 -10.03
N TRP A 58 3.46 5.73 -9.66
CA TRP A 58 3.38 4.39 -10.21
C TRP A 58 3.66 3.38 -9.11
N ILE A 59 3.23 2.14 -9.32
CA ILE A 59 3.59 1.02 -8.44
C ILE A 59 5.08 0.71 -8.67
N GLU A 60 5.93 0.96 -7.68
CA GLU A 60 7.36 0.65 -7.77
C GLU A 60 7.62 -0.82 -7.44
N GLU A 61 6.97 -1.32 -6.38
CA GLU A 61 7.07 -2.71 -5.94
C GLU A 61 5.78 -3.14 -5.24
N ILE A 62 5.36 -4.39 -5.47
CA ILE A 62 4.34 -5.08 -4.68
C ILE A 62 4.97 -6.37 -4.19
N SER A 63 4.83 -6.63 -2.90
CA SER A 63 5.31 -7.85 -2.27
C SER A 63 4.45 -9.06 -2.62
N ASP A 64 4.94 -10.26 -2.30
CA ASP A 64 4.12 -11.47 -2.38
C ASP A 64 2.90 -11.38 -1.42
N PRO A 65 1.81 -12.13 -1.67
CA PRO A 65 0.64 -12.12 -0.79
C PRO A 65 1.00 -12.64 0.62
N TYR A 66 0.71 -11.81 1.62
CA TYR A 66 0.82 -12.18 3.03
C TYR A 66 -0.54 -12.58 3.59
N SER A 67 -0.56 -13.64 4.38
CA SER A 67 -1.70 -13.91 5.25
C SER A 67 -1.73 -12.88 6.38
N ILE A 68 -2.92 -12.52 6.88
CA ILE A 68 -3.07 -11.62 8.03
C ILE A 68 -2.24 -12.10 9.23
N GLU A 69 -2.19 -13.42 9.45
CA GLU A 69 -1.40 -14.03 10.53
C GLU A 69 0.12 -13.83 10.33
N GLU A 70 0.62 -13.94 9.10
CA GLU A 70 2.03 -13.75 8.77
C GLU A 70 2.43 -12.29 8.98
N TYR A 71 1.59 -11.37 8.51
CA TYR A 71 1.80 -9.94 8.69
C TYR A 71 1.77 -9.53 10.16
N GLN A 72 0.80 -10.04 10.94
CA GLN A 72 0.73 -9.79 12.38
C GLN A 72 1.95 -10.31 13.13
N GLN A 73 2.40 -11.52 12.78
CA GLN A 73 3.62 -12.09 13.37
C GLN A 73 4.85 -11.23 13.07
N GLN A 74 4.98 -10.73 11.84
CA GLN A 74 6.08 -9.83 11.47
C GLN A 74 6.05 -8.54 12.30
N LEU A 75 4.88 -7.93 12.49
CA LEU A 75 4.76 -6.73 13.34
C LEU A 75 5.14 -7.00 14.80
N GLU A 76 4.77 -8.17 15.34
CA GLU A 76 5.14 -8.58 16.69
C GLU A 76 6.66 -8.85 16.82
N GLU A 77 7.29 -9.42 15.80
CA GLU A 77 8.73 -9.72 15.80
C GLU A 77 9.61 -8.47 15.60
N ASP A 78 9.21 -7.56 14.71
CA ASP A 78 9.94 -6.32 14.41
C ASP A 78 9.60 -5.17 15.37
N GLU A 79 8.74 -5.39 16.39
CA GLU A 79 8.18 -4.37 17.30
C GLU A 79 7.72 -3.10 16.54
N SER A 80 7.20 -3.30 15.33
CA SER A 80 6.90 -2.22 14.39
C SER A 80 5.41 -1.90 14.37
N GLU A 81 5.10 -0.65 14.05
CA GLU A 81 3.73 -0.21 13.85
C GLU A 81 3.20 -0.77 12.51
N PRO A 82 1.90 -1.13 12.44
CA PRO A 82 1.30 -1.56 11.18
C PRO A 82 1.45 -0.45 10.13
N PHE A 83 1.83 -0.85 8.92
CA PHE A 83 1.81 0.04 7.76
C PHE A 83 0.38 0.54 7.51
N PRO A 84 0.22 1.77 7.02
CA PRO A 84 -1.10 2.32 6.74
C PRO A 84 -1.77 1.56 5.59
N LEU A 85 -3.09 1.37 5.69
CA LEU A 85 -3.90 0.80 4.62
C LEU A 85 -4.17 1.86 3.55
N LEU A 86 -3.81 1.58 2.30
CA LEU A 86 -3.98 2.51 1.19
C LEU A 86 -5.45 2.94 1.03
N ASP A 87 -6.39 1.99 1.14
CA ASP A 87 -7.83 2.25 0.98
C ASP A 87 -8.43 3.12 2.10
N GLU A 88 -7.78 3.16 3.27
CA GLU A 88 -8.22 3.98 4.41
C GLU A 88 -7.60 5.38 4.41
N MET A 89 -6.54 5.61 3.62
CA MET A 89 -5.87 6.89 3.56
C MET A 89 -6.69 7.89 2.76
N THR A 90 -6.74 9.12 3.25
CA THR A 90 -7.23 10.26 2.46
C THR A 90 -6.12 10.80 1.54
N GLU A 91 -6.50 11.66 0.58
CA GLU A 91 -5.53 12.34 -0.30
C GLU A 91 -4.42 13.04 0.48
N ASP A 92 -4.78 13.83 1.50
CA ASP A 92 -3.84 14.56 2.35
C ASP A 92 -2.89 13.59 3.07
N GLU A 93 -3.42 12.53 3.69
CA GLU A 93 -2.61 11.52 4.37
C GLU A 93 -1.68 10.78 3.41
N PHE A 94 -2.14 10.51 2.19
CA PHE A 94 -1.33 9.90 1.15
C PHE A 94 -0.18 10.80 0.73
N VAL A 95 -0.44 12.09 0.51
CA VAL A 95 0.62 13.06 0.15
C VAL A 95 1.62 13.25 1.31
N GLU A 96 1.14 13.33 2.56
CA GLU A 96 2.02 13.39 3.73
C GLU A 96 2.87 12.11 3.87
N PHE A 97 2.28 10.95 3.61
CA PHE A 97 2.97 9.65 3.63
C PHE A 97 4.05 9.53 2.56
N LEU A 98 3.82 10.12 1.37
CA LEU A 98 4.82 10.23 0.32
C LEU A 98 6.00 11.15 0.70
N GLY A 99 5.90 11.89 1.80
CA GLY A 99 6.95 12.77 2.31
C GLY A 99 7.09 14.08 1.53
N PHE A 100 5.99 14.57 0.94
CA PHE A 100 5.94 15.83 0.19
C PHE A 100 5.62 17.07 1.04
#